data_AF-A0A9W8L218-F1
#
_entry.id   AF-A0A9W8L218-F1
#
_cell.length_a   1.000
_cell.length_b   1.000
_cell.length_c   1.000
_cell.angle_alpha   90.00
_cell.angle_beta   90.00
_cell.angle_gamma   90.00
#
_symmetry.space_group_name_H-M   'P 1'
#
loop_
_entity.id
_entity.type
_entity.pdbx_description
1 polymer ?
#
loop_
_entity_poly.entity_id
_entity_poly.type
_entity_poly.pdbx_seq_one_letter_code
_entity_poly.pdbx_strand_id
1 'polypeptide(L)'
;MGGETCTVCCEAVSKYRCPTCRAGYCSVKCFKLHKLEPCAPPDRGTPTVAPTSTGPALKQSEKARIGADYDEEEEKHRLAPSDLQKLDESARVKGLLMNPNMRALLEAVRTDPNPIEAIRALRQ
;
A
#
# COMPACT_ATOMS: atom_id res chain seq x y z
N MET A 1 21.22 -24.19 -16.46
CA MET A 1 20.99 -23.26 -15.34
C MET A 1 20.09 -22.13 -15.85
N GLY A 2 18.77 -22.28 -15.75
CA GLY A 2 17.83 -21.27 -16.21
C GLY A 2 17.67 -20.19 -15.14
N GLY A 3 18.31 -19.04 -15.33
CA GLY A 3 18.01 -17.87 -14.53
C GLY A 3 16.60 -17.38 -14.85
N GLU A 4 15.78 -17.17 -13.82
CA GLU A 4 14.43 -16.61 -13.97
C GLU A 4 14.54 -15.26 -14.68
N THR A 5 13.83 -15.05 -15.78
CA THR A 5 13.82 -13.76 -16.48
C THR A 5 13.09 -12.71 -15.65
N CYS A 6 13.50 -11.44 -15.77
CA CYS A 6 12.88 -10.31 -15.08
C CYS A 6 11.38 -10.28 -15.40
N THR A 7 10.51 -10.31 -14.39
CA THR A 7 9.05 -10.29 -14.59
C THR A 7 8.52 -8.94 -15.05
N VAL A 8 9.38 -7.92 -15.10
CA VAL A 8 9.01 -6.54 -15.41
C VAL A 8 9.34 -6.18 -16.85
N CYS A 9 10.57 -6.48 -17.29
CA CYS A 9 11.00 -6.18 -18.65
C CYS A 9 11.09 -7.41 -19.55
N CYS A 10 11.07 -8.63 -19.00
CA CYS A 10 11.19 -9.90 -19.73
C CYS A 10 12.44 -10.07 -20.63
N GLU A 11 13.33 -9.08 -20.68
CA GLU A 11 14.49 -9.01 -21.58
C GLU A 11 15.78 -9.50 -20.93
N ALA A 12 15.90 -9.34 -19.60
CA ALA A 12 17.12 -9.63 -18.86
C ALA A 12 16.90 -10.69 -17.78
N VAL A 13 17.98 -11.39 -17.42
CA VAL A 13 17.97 -12.36 -16.31
C VAL A 13 17.77 -11.63 -14.98
N SER A 14 16.90 -12.15 -14.13
CA SER A 14 16.66 -11.63 -12.78
C SER A 14 17.90 -11.81 -11.93
N LYS A 15 18.40 -10.70 -11.39
CA LYS A 15 19.54 -10.69 -10.46
C LYS A 15 19.09 -10.59 -9.00
N TYR A 16 17.87 -10.11 -8.77
CA TYR A 16 17.31 -9.83 -7.46
C TYR A 16 15.86 -10.30 -7.39
N ARG A 17 15.30 -10.42 -6.17
CA ARG A 17 13.91 -10.87 -5.93
C ARG A 17 13.19 -9.92 -4.98
N CYS A 18 11.90 -9.70 -5.24
CA CYS A 18 11.05 -8.87 -4.39
C CYS A 18 10.77 -9.55 -3.03
N PRO A 19 10.90 -8.87 -1.88
CA PRO A 19 10.62 -9.46 -0.57
C PRO A 19 9.14 -9.79 -0.35
N THR A 20 8.24 -9.08 -1.04
CA THR A 20 6.79 -9.24 -0.91
C THR A 20 6.29 -10.44 -1.70
N CYS A 21 6.51 -10.43 -3.02
CA CYS A 21 5.93 -11.41 -3.94
C CYS A 21 6.93 -12.46 -4.48
N ARG A 22 8.22 -12.35 -4.12
CA ARG A 22 9.34 -13.16 -4.64
C ARG A 22 9.55 -13.09 -6.16
N ALA A 23 8.89 -12.17 -6.87
CA ALA A 23 9.12 -11.95 -8.29
C ALA A 23 10.57 -11.51 -8.58
N GLY A 24 11.17 -12.07 -9.64
CA GLY A 24 12.52 -11.78 -10.07
C GLY A 24 12.60 -10.48 -10.89
N TYR A 25 13.60 -9.66 -10.62
CA TYR A 25 13.87 -8.45 -11.39
C TYR A 25 15.37 -8.27 -11.70
N CYS A 26 15.67 -7.62 -12.83
CA CYS A 26 17.06 -7.44 -13.28
C CYS A 26 17.76 -6.21 -12.66
N SER A 27 17.02 -5.16 -12.31
CA SER A 27 17.59 -3.89 -11.82
C SER A 27 16.65 -3.12 -10.89
N VAL A 28 17.19 -2.13 -10.18
CA VAL A 28 16.42 -1.22 -9.31
C VAL A 28 15.32 -0.48 -10.07
N LYS A 29 15.52 -0.20 -11.38
CA LYS A 29 14.48 0.41 -12.23
C LYS A 29 13.26 -0.52 -12.34
N CYS A 30 13.49 -1.81 -12.57
CA CYS A 30 12.43 -2.80 -12.64
C CYS A 30 11.76 -3.01 -11.27
N PHE A 31 12.51 -2.91 -10.17
CA PHE A 31 11.93 -2.96 -8.82
C PHE A 31 10.95 -1.80 -8.56
N LYS A 32 11.28 -0.58 -8.98
CA LYS A 32 10.39 0.59 -8.83
C LYS A 32 9.11 0.43 -9.66
N LEU A 33 9.23 -0.01 -10.90
CA LEU A 33 8.08 -0.32 -11.76
C LEU A 33 7.21 -1.43 -11.16
N HIS A 34 7.83 -2.49 -10.64
CA HIS A 34 7.14 -3.58 -9.97
C HIS A 34 6.38 -3.14 -8.71
N LYS A 35 6.86 -2.12 -7.99
CA LYS A 35 6.18 -1.57 -6.80
C LYS A 35 4.99 -0.66 -7.13
N LEU A 36 4.95 -0.08 -8.34
CA LEU A 36 3.80 0.70 -8.78
C LEU A 36 2.59 -0.21 -9.02
N GLU A 37 2.83 -1.46 -9.44
CA GLU A 37 1.79 -2.48 -9.48
C GLU A 37 1.61 -3.14 -8.10
N PRO A 38 0.36 -3.36 -7.66
CA PRO A 38 0.11 -4.08 -6.43
C PRO A 38 0.61 -5.52 -6.54
N CYS A 39 1.74 -5.83 -5.90
CA CYS A 39 2.26 -7.19 -5.83
C CYS A 39 1.78 -7.88 -4.54
N ALA A 40 1.15 -9.05 -4.69
CA ALA A 40 0.72 -9.89 -3.58
C ALA A 40 1.82 -10.91 -3.22
N PRO A 41 1.95 -11.32 -1.94
CA PRO A 41 2.75 -12.48 -1.61
C PRO A 41 2.27 -13.68 -2.43
N PRO A 42 3.18 -14.56 -2.91
CA PRO A 42 2.76 -15.70 -3.68
C PRO A 42 1.84 -16.50 -2.78
N ASP A 43 0.56 -16.55 -3.17
CA ASP A 43 -0.41 -17.41 -2.53
C ASP A 43 0.24 -18.79 -2.53
N ARG A 44 0.41 -19.38 -1.35
CA ARG A 44 0.89 -20.74 -1.25
C ARG A 44 -0.28 -21.59 -1.72
N GLY A 45 -0.44 -21.67 -3.04
CA GLY A 45 -1.28 -22.63 -3.72
C GLY A 45 -0.77 -24.00 -3.33
N THR A 46 -1.31 -24.51 -2.24
CA THR A 46 -1.31 -25.93 -1.94
C THR A 46 -1.97 -26.61 -3.14
N PRO A 47 -1.35 -27.67 -3.69
CA PRO A 47 -1.86 -28.32 -4.88
C PRO A 47 -3.24 -28.90 -4.58
N THR A 48 -4.07 -28.91 -5.61
CA THR A 48 -5.41 -29.48 -5.65
C THR A 48 -5.47 -30.84 -4.93
N VAL A 49 -6.27 -30.94 -3.88
CA VAL A 49 -7.06 -32.12 -3.50
C VAL A 49 -8.20 -31.65 -2.59
N ALA A 50 -9.43 -32.01 -2.95
CA ALA A 50 -10.69 -31.70 -2.27
C ALA A 50 -10.88 -32.54 -0.98
N PRO A 51 -12.07 -32.56 -0.35
CA PRO A 51 -12.67 -31.52 0.49
C PRO A 51 -13.00 -32.05 1.89
N THR A 52 -12.88 -31.27 2.98
CA THR A 52 -13.70 -31.52 4.18
C THR A 52 -13.72 -30.34 5.17
N SER A 53 -14.94 -29.90 5.47
CA SER A 53 -15.44 -29.45 6.77
C SER A 53 -14.89 -28.20 7.47
N THR A 54 -15.76 -27.18 7.45
CA THR A 54 -16.29 -26.46 8.63
C THR A 54 -15.41 -25.41 9.31
N GLY A 55 -15.87 -24.15 9.21
CA GLY A 55 -15.73 -23.16 10.28
C GLY A 55 -15.38 -21.74 9.80
N PRO A 56 -16.29 -20.75 9.88
CA PRO A 56 -15.98 -19.36 9.61
C PRO A 56 -15.41 -18.70 10.86
N ALA A 57 -14.24 -18.09 10.78
CA ALA A 57 -13.73 -17.24 11.86
C ALA A 57 -12.91 -16.09 11.28
N LEU A 58 -13.63 -15.00 11.01
CA LEU A 58 -13.13 -13.64 11.00
C LEU A 58 -12.19 -13.41 12.19
N LYS A 59 -10.93 -13.06 11.95
CA LYS A 59 -10.15 -12.22 12.88
C LYS A 59 -9.30 -11.23 12.09
N GLN A 60 -9.79 -10.00 12.08
CA GLN A 60 -9.00 -8.78 11.94
C GLN A 60 -7.73 -8.91 12.79
N SER A 61 -6.58 -8.65 12.18
CA SER A 61 -5.38 -8.23 12.89
C SER A 61 -4.79 -7.02 12.17
N GLU A 62 -5.34 -5.87 12.53
CA GLU A 62 -5.02 -4.53 12.07
C GLU A 62 -3.69 -4.01 12.66
N LYS A 63 -2.62 -4.83 12.61
CA LYS A 63 -1.35 -4.47 13.27
C LYS A 63 -0.09 -5.01 12.59
N ALA A 64 -0.05 -4.97 11.27
CA ALA A 64 1.16 -5.34 10.53
C ALA A 64 1.31 -4.56 9.21
N ARG A 65 1.41 -3.22 9.29
CA ARG A 65 1.84 -2.38 8.14
C ARG A 65 2.69 -1.19 8.58
N ILE A 66 3.69 -1.39 9.43
CA ILE A 66 4.80 -0.44 9.54
C ILE A 66 6.05 -1.28 9.64
N GLY A 67 6.77 -1.41 8.53
CA GLY A 67 7.93 -2.29 8.43
C GLY A 67 8.43 -2.34 7.01
N ALA A 68 8.72 -1.17 6.43
CA ALA A 68 9.42 -1.06 5.17
C ALA A 68 10.11 0.30 5.14
N ASP A 69 11.37 0.33 5.57
CA ASP A 69 12.40 1.32 5.17
C ASP A 69 11.83 2.69 4.75
N TYR A 70 11.37 3.46 5.73
CA TYR A 70 10.89 4.83 5.52
C TYR A 70 12.08 5.78 5.64
N ASP A 71 12.13 6.76 4.76
CA ASP A 71 13.05 7.90 4.86
C ASP A 71 12.82 8.56 6.23
N GLU A 72 13.86 8.70 7.07
CA GLU A 72 13.74 9.26 8.42
C GLU A 72 13.11 10.67 8.40
N GLU A 73 13.22 11.37 7.28
CA GLU A 73 12.58 12.67 7.04
C GLU A 73 11.05 12.58 6.90
N GLU A 74 10.50 11.48 6.36
CA GLU A 74 9.06 11.29 6.21
C GLU A 74 8.37 11.03 7.55
N GLU A 75 9.03 10.31 8.47
CA GLU A 75 8.49 10.05 9.81
C GLU A 75 8.32 11.34 10.62
N LYS A 76 9.17 12.35 10.41
CA LYS A 76 9.06 13.66 11.08
C LYS A 76 7.78 14.41 10.73
N HIS A 77 7.21 14.14 9.57
CA HIS A 77 5.98 14.77 9.09
C HIS A 77 4.72 13.96 9.42
N ARG A 78 4.86 12.77 10.01
CA ARG A 78 3.74 11.89 10.34
C ARG A 78 3.14 12.28 11.69
N LEU A 79 1.81 12.51 11.70
CA LEU A 79 1.09 12.84 12.93
C LEU A 79 1.01 11.64 13.88
N ALA A 80 1.18 11.89 15.17
CA ALA A 80 0.96 10.89 16.21
C ALA A 80 -0.55 10.62 16.39
N PRO A 81 -0.95 9.43 16.85
CA PRO A 81 -2.37 9.11 17.10
C PRO A 81 -3.05 10.08 18.06
N SER A 82 -2.32 10.57 19.07
CA SER A 82 -2.79 11.58 20.02
C SER A 82 -3.08 12.93 19.36
N ASP A 83 -2.32 13.32 18.33
CA ASP A 83 -2.59 14.54 17.58
C ASP A 83 -3.79 14.39 16.66
N LEU A 84 -4.00 13.20 16.09
CA LEU A 84 -5.21 12.89 15.31
C LEU A 84 -6.48 12.95 16.17
N GLN A 85 -6.41 12.53 17.44
CA GLN A 85 -7.54 12.59 18.36
C GLN A 85 -8.05 14.02 18.58
N LYS A 86 -7.17 15.02 18.55
CA LYS A 86 -7.56 16.45 18.66
C LYS A 86 -8.49 16.90 17.53
N LEU A 87 -8.48 16.21 16.38
CA LEU A 87 -9.41 16.51 15.28
C LEU A 87 -10.85 16.16 15.63
N ASP A 88 -11.07 15.16 16.50
CA ASP A 88 -12.40 14.82 16.98
C ASP A 88 -12.93 15.91 17.93
N GLU A 89 -12.11 16.47 18.79
CA GLU A 89 -12.56 17.53 19.71
C GLU A 89 -12.78 18.89 18.99
N SER A 90 -12.27 19.05 17.77
CA SER A 90 -12.37 20.29 17.02
C SER A 90 -13.74 20.48 16.36
N ALA A 91 -14.61 21.25 17.01
CA ALA A 91 -15.93 21.62 16.47
C ALA A 91 -15.83 22.30 15.09
N ARG A 92 -14.77 23.08 14.83
CA ARG A 92 -14.55 23.75 13.54
C ARG A 92 -14.28 22.76 12.42
N VAL A 93 -13.42 21.76 12.66
CA VAL A 93 -13.11 20.71 11.69
C VAL A 93 -14.34 19.83 11.45
N LYS A 94 -15.06 19.44 12.52
CA LYS A 94 -16.33 18.72 12.42
C LYS A 94 -17.36 19.46 11.56
N GLY A 95 -17.50 20.78 11.76
CA GLY A 95 -18.37 21.63 10.95
C GLY A 95 -17.99 21.63 9.47
N LEU A 96 -16.70 21.76 9.15
CA LEU A 96 -16.22 21.69 7.76
C LEU A 96 -16.48 20.31 7.13
N LEU A 97 -16.29 19.24 7.91
CA LEU A 97 -16.59 17.88 7.50
C LEU A 97 -18.09 17.59 7.38
N MET A 98 -19.00 18.46 7.82
CA MET A 98 -20.43 18.30 7.50
C MET A 98 -20.74 18.60 6.03
N ASN A 99 -19.85 19.30 5.34
CA ASN A 99 -20.01 19.57 3.92
C ASN A 99 -19.74 18.29 3.10
N PRO A 100 -20.71 17.79 2.31
CA PRO A 100 -20.55 16.57 1.52
C PRO A 100 -19.43 16.69 0.47
N ASN A 101 -19.20 17.89 -0.07
CA ASN A 101 -18.14 18.12 -1.05
C ASN A 101 -16.75 17.96 -0.41
N MET A 102 -16.59 18.42 0.83
CA MET A 102 -15.34 18.22 1.58
C MET A 102 -15.05 16.74 1.82
N ARG A 103 -16.09 15.93 2.12
CA ARG A 103 -15.92 14.48 2.27
C ARG A 103 -15.57 13.80 0.95
N ALA A 104 -16.22 14.21 -0.14
CA ALA A 104 -15.93 13.68 -1.47
C ALA A 104 -14.49 13.98 -1.90
N LEU A 105 -13.99 15.19 -1.63
CA LEU A 105 -12.59 15.57 -1.88
C LEU A 105 -11.60 14.71 -1.08
N LEU A 106 -11.88 14.50 0.21
CA LEU A 106 -11.03 13.66 1.05
C LEU A 106 -11.03 12.19 0.59
N GLU A 107 -12.19 11.66 0.19
CA GLU A 107 -12.27 10.30 -0.33
C GLU A 107 -11.56 10.16 -1.68
N ALA A 108 -11.70 11.15 -2.57
CA ALA A 108 -11.00 11.17 -3.85
C ALA A 108 -9.49 11.10 -3.64
N VAL A 109 -8.93 11.96 -2.77
CA VAL A 109 -7.51 11.92 -2.39
C VAL A 109 -7.12 10.58 -1.76
N ARG A 110 -7.97 10.00 -0.91
CA ARG A 110 -7.68 8.72 -0.23
C ARG A 110 -7.57 7.55 -1.22
N THR A 111 -8.40 7.56 -2.25
CA THR A 111 -8.44 6.50 -3.28
C THR A 111 -7.51 6.75 -4.46
N ASP A 112 -6.92 7.94 -4.56
CA ASP A 112 -6.06 8.32 -5.68
C ASP A 112 -4.73 7.52 -5.67
N PRO A 113 -4.24 7.07 -6.84
CA PRO A 113 -2.96 6.38 -6.94
C PRO A 113 -1.76 7.28 -6.59
N ASN A 114 -1.91 8.60 -6.63
CA ASN A 114 -0.89 9.58 -6.24
C ASN A 114 -1.48 10.70 -5.36
N PRO A 115 -1.74 10.42 -4.07
CA PRO A 115 -2.44 11.33 -3.17
C PRO A 115 -1.68 12.65 -2.92
N ILE A 116 -0.35 12.66 -3.01
CA ILE A 116 0.47 13.86 -2.79
C ILE A 116 0.25 14.87 -3.93
N GLU A 117 0.26 14.43 -5.18
CA GLU A 117 -0.03 15.30 -6.33
C GLU A 117 -1.49 15.76 -6.31
N ALA A 118 -2.43 14.86 -5.95
CA ALA A 118 -3.85 15.22 -5.81
C ALA A 118 -4.05 16.34 -4.78
N ILE A 119 -3.40 16.26 -3.60
CA ILE A 119 -3.45 17.32 -2.59
C ILE A 119 -2.83 18.62 -3.12
N ARG A 120 -1.73 18.56 -3.88
CA ARG A 120 -1.10 19.75 -4.46
C ARG A 120 -2.02 20.43 -5.49
N ALA A 121 -2.72 19.65 -6.30
CA ALA A 121 -3.69 20.16 -7.28
C ALA A 121 -4.84 20.91 -6.61
N LEU A 122 -5.34 20.41 -5.47
CA LEU A 122 -6.44 21.04 -4.73
C LEU A 122 -6.09 22.35 -4.02
N ARG A 123 -4.80 22.72 -3.96
CA ARG A 123 -4.33 23.96 -3.30
C ARG A 123 -4.17 25.15 -4.24
N GLN A 124 -4.39 24.96 -5.54
CA GLN A 124 -4.32 26.01 -6.59
C GLN A 124 -5.63 26.76 -6.70
#